data_AF-A0A5D2V2N9-F1
#
_entry.id   AF-A0A5D2V2N9-F1
#
_cell.length_a   1.000
_cell.length_b   1.000
_cell.length_c   1.000
_cell.angle_alpha   90.00
_cell.angle_beta   90.00
_cell.angle_gamma   90.00
#
_symmetry.space_group_name_H-M   'P 1'
#
loop_
_entity.id
_entity.type
_entity.pdbx_description
1 polymer ?
#
loop_
_entity_poly.entity_id
_entity_poly.type
_entity_poly.pdbx_seq_one_letter_code
_entity_poly.pdbx_strand_id
1 'polypeptide(L)'
;MLSRIINKTPWLSSSSTHVPLRVTCSSSASKRVPKSEESSSPLRTVACGLLAVCTVATASPVIAANQRLPPLSTEPNRCERAFVGNTICQANGVYNKPLDLRFCNYTNKKSNLKGKSVAAALMSDAKFDGADMSEAVMSKAYAVGASFKVLSGSTFDNAQLEDAVFEDTIIGYIDLQKLFTNTSIRAEGRVELGCR
;
A
#
# COMPACT_ATOMS: atom_id res chain seq x y z
N MET A 1 -44.78 -51.44 -31.36
CA MET A 1 -45.72 -50.39 -30.89
C MET A 1 -44.86 -49.30 -30.25
N LEU A 2 -44.74 -48.12 -30.88
CA LEU A 2 -45.54 -46.91 -30.60
C LEU A 2 -45.15 -46.31 -29.22
N SER A 3 -44.25 -45.30 -29.15
CA SER A 3 -44.50 -43.84 -29.28
C SER A 3 -45.19 -43.25 -28.02
N ARG A 4 -44.87 -42.08 -27.41
CA ARG A 4 -44.38 -40.73 -27.82
C ARG A 4 -43.56 -40.12 -26.62
N ILE A 5 -42.57 -39.21 -26.75
CA ILE A 5 -42.63 -37.77 -27.17
C ILE A 5 -43.54 -36.96 -26.21
N ILE A 6 -43.24 -35.79 -25.61
CA ILE A 6 -42.13 -34.79 -25.54
C ILE A 6 -42.44 -33.94 -24.25
N ASN A 7 -41.55 -33.27 -23.49
CA ASN A 7 -41.08 -31.89 -23.70
C ASN A 7 -40.25 -31.32 -22.52
N LYS A 8 -39.12 -30.64 -22.80
CA LYS A 8 -38.65 -29.40 -22.13
C LYS A 8 -37.34 -28.87 -22.77
N THR A 9 -37.55 -28.00 -23.76
CA THR A 9 -36.92 -26.67 -23.96
C THR A 9 -35.38 -26.49 -23.98
N PRO A 10 -34.85 -25.67 -24.91
CA PRO A 10 -33.43 -25.66 -25.25
C PRO A 10 -32.56 -24.69 -24.41
N TRP A 11 -31.28 -25.03 -24.28
CA TRP A 11 -30.24 -24.09 -23.88
C TRP A 11 -29.85 -23.19 -25.05
N LEU A 12 -29.93 -21.87 -24.85
CA LEU A 12 -29.41 -20.86 -25.78
C LEU A 12 -27.97 -20.51 -25.40
N SER A 13 -27.04 -20.82 -26.30
CA SER A 13 -25.64 -20.40 -26.23
C SER A 13 -25.50 -18.95 -26.70
N SER A 14 -25.05 -18.04 -25.83
CA SER A 14 -24.67 -16.67 -26.21
C SER A 14 -23.15 -16.54 -26.26
N SER A 15 -22.61 -16.58 -27.48
CA SER A 15 -21.24 -16.16 -27.77
C SER A 15 -21.11 -14.64 -27.57
N SER A 16 -20.36 -14.20 -26.56
CA SER A 16 -19.97 -12.79 -26.44
C SER A 16 -18.60 -12.58 -27.10
N THR A 17 -18.56 -11.75 -28.13
CA THR A 17 -17.36 -11.47 -28.93
C THR A 17 -16.44 -10.47 -28.23
N HIS A 18 -15.15 -10.82 -28.13
CA HIS A 18 -14.12 -9.90 -27.63
C HIS A 18 -13.96 -8.71 -28.58
N VAL A 19 -14.11 -7.49 -28.05
CA VAL A 19 -13.68 -6.26 -28.71
C VAL A 19 -12.34 -5.83 -28.08
N PRO A 20 -11.21 -5.85 -28.82
CA PRO A 20 -9.95 -5.35 -28.30
C PRO A 20 -9.92 -3.82 -28.33
N LEU A 21 -9.82 -3.19 -27.16
CA LEU A 21 -9.62 -1.74 -27.06
C LEU A 21 -8.20 -1.39 -27.54
N ARG A 22 -8.07 -0.82 -28.74
CA ARG A 22 -6.81 -0.19 -29.18
C ARG A 22 -6.61 1.12 -28.42
N VAL A 23 -5.59 1.17 -27.56
CA VAL A 23 -5.06 2.43 -27.01
C VAL A 23 -3.89 2.88 -27.87
N THR A 24 -4.06 4.01 -28.56
CA THR A 24 -3.03 4.59 -29.42
C THR A 24 -2.12 5.51 -28.60
N CYS A 25 -0.84 5.19 -28.50
CA CYS A 25 0.14 6.05 -27.84
C CYS A 25 0.50 7.24 -28.74
N SER A 26 0.31 8.48 -28.27
CA SER A 26 0.88 9.67 -28.90
C SER A 26 2.09 10.15 -28.08
N SER A 27 3.28 9.94 -28.63
CA SER A 27 4.51 10.55 -28.12
C SER A 27 4.72 11.92 -28.79
N SER A 28 4.83 12.97 -27.97
CA SER A 28 5.27 14.30 -28.42
C SER A 28 6.68 14.53 -27.92
N ALA A 29 7.65 14.47 -28.84
CA ALA A 29 9.06 14.58 -28.51
C ALA A 29 9.52 16.03 -28.29
N SER A 30 10.33 16.21 -27.25
CA SER A 30 11.51 17.08 -27.19
C SER A 30 11.61 18.28 -28.15
N LYS A 31 11.60 19.50 -27.59
CA LYS A 31 12.48 20.57 -28.06
C LYS A 31 13.27 21.20 -26.91
N ARG A 32 14.49 21.61 -27.25
CA ARG A 32 15.59 22.04 -26.38
C ARG A 32 16.00 23.47 -26.81
N VAL A 33 16.77 24.14 -25.95
CA VAL A 33 17.64 25.33 -26.22
C VAL A 33 16.98 26.71 -26.02
N PRO A 34 17.63 27.62 -25.25
CA PRO A 34 17.21 29.01 -25.04
C PRO A 34 17.81 29.97 -26.07
N LYS A 35 17.30 31.21 -26.14
CA LYS A 35 18.05 32.35 -26.71
C LYS A 35 17.45 33.71 -26.32
N SER A 36 18.30 34.61 -25.81
CA SER A 36 18.19 36.05 -26.03
C SER A 36 19.59 36.66 -25.90
N GLU A 37 20.22 36.93 -27.04
CA GLU A 37 21.36 37.87 -27.17
C GLU A 37 20.81 39.31 -27.02
N GLU A 38 21.53 40.36 -26.62
CA GLU A 38 22.70 41.03 -27.23
C GLU A 38 23.23 42.13 -26.22
N SER A 39 24.27 42.96 -26.38
CA SER A 39 25.22 43.23 -27.48
C SER A 39 26.54 43.88 -26.98
N SER A 40 27.45 44.11 -27.95
CA SER A 40 28.43 45.20 -28.13
C SER A 40 29.37 45.72 -27.01
N SER A 41 30.66 45.44 -27.26
CA SER A 41 31.83 46.33 -27.14
C SER A 41 32.59 46.47 -25.80
N PRO A 42 33.92 46.73 -25.83
CA PRO A 42 34.79 46.56 -24.67
C PRO A 42 35.20 47.89 -24.02
N LEU A 43 35.07 47.99 -22.70
CA LEU A 43 35.77 49.02 -21.91
C LEU A 43 36.57 48.42 -20.75
N ARG A 44 37.69 49.08 -20.44
CA ARG A 44 38.75 48.60 -19.55
C ARG A 44 38.58 49.10 -18.11
N THR A 45 38.77 48.16 -17.17
CA THR A 45 39.35 48.36 -15.82
C THR A 45 38.53 49.09 -14.74
N VAL A 46 38.74 48.60 -13.51
CA VAL A 46 38.67 49.28 -12.19
C VAL A 46 37.48 48.89 -11.27
N ALA A 47 37.86 48.12 -10.25
CA ALA A 47 37.41 48.11 -8.85
C ALA A 47 36.09 47.45 -8.39
N CYS A 48 36.26 46.78 -7.23
CA CYS A 48 35.32 46.66 -6.10
C CYS A 48 33.95 46.00 -6.33
N GLY A 49 33.97 44.67 -6.18
CA GLY A 49 33.50 44.11 -4.91
C GLY A 49 31.99 44.15 -4.66
N LEU A 50 31.25 43.29 -5.36
CA LEU A 50 29.95 42.79 -4.91
C LEU A 50 30.00 41.25 -4.91
N LEU A 51 30.17 40.67 -3.72
CA LEU A 51 29.91 39.25 -3.51
C LEU A 51 28.39 39.05 -3.60
N ALA A 52 27.92 38.67 -4.78
CA ALA A 52 26.57 38.15 -4.95
C ALA A 52 26.47 36.80 -4.24
N VAL A 53 26.20 36.83 -2.92
CA VAL A 53 25.87 35.64 -2.15
C VAL A 53 24.50 35.17 -2.65
N CYS A 54 24.52 34.23 -3.59
CA CYS A 54 23.35 33.42 -3.93
C CYS A 54 22.96 32.65 -2.67
N THR A 55 22.07 33.22 -1.86
CA THR A 55 21.38 32.49 -0.82
C THR A 55 20.56 31.40 -1.52
N VAL A 56 21.14 30.19 -1.58
CA VAL A 56 20.38 29.00 -1.95
C VAL A 56 19.27 28.92 -0.90
N ALA A 57 18.06 29.32 -1.30
CA ALA A 57 16.89 29.09 -0.52
C ALA A 57 16.77 27.57 -0.40
N THR A 58 17.20 27.04 0.73
CA THR A 58 16.91 25.67 1.13
C THR A 58 15.40 25.65 1.36
N ALA A 59 14.65 25.44 0.27
CA ALA A 59 13.27 25.07 0.33
C ALA A 59 13.23 23.84 1.21
N SER A 60 12.77 24.01 2.45
CA SER A 60 12.68 22.93 3.42
C SER A 60 11.96 21.78 2.73
N PRO A 61 12.49 20.54 2.76
CA PRO A 61 11.76 19.42 2.21
C PRO A 61 10.38 19.43 2.84
N VAL A 62 9.33 19.39 2.03
CA VAL A 62 7.96 19.31 2.51
C VAL A 62 7.83 17.96 3.19
N ILE A 63 8.08 17.95 4.51
CA ILE A 63 7.94 16.76 5.34
C ILE A 63 6.50 16.28 5.16
N ALA A 64 6.38 14.96 5.01
CA ALA A 64 5.17 14.29 4.55
C ALA A 64 3.90 14.78 5.26
N ALA A 65 2.80 14.79 4.52
CA ALA A 65 1.51 15.17 5.05
C ALA A 65 1.20 14.36 6.32
N ASN A 66 1.08 15.06 7.46
CA ASN A 66 0.47 14.51 8.67
C ASN A 66 -0.97 14.10 8.34
N GLN A 67 -1.16 12.87 7.87
CA GLN A 67 -2.46 12.26 7.68
C GLN A 67 -3.11 12.21 9.06
N ARG A 68 -4.05 13.12 9.30
CA ARG A 68 -4.80 13.19 10.56
C ARG A 68 -5.68 11.95 10.65
N LEU A 69 -5.13 10.90 11.24
CA LEU A 69 -5.83 9.65 11.51
C LEU A 69 -7.14 9.94 12.25
N PRO A 70 -8.21 9.17 12.00
CA PRO A 70 -9.43 9.29 12.78
C PRO A 70 -9.14 9.01 14.27
N PRO A 71 -9.95 9.57 15.18
CA PRO A 71 -9.81 9.32 16.62
C PRO A 71 -9.86 7.81 16.93
N LEU A 72 -9.30 7.42 18.07
CA LEU A 72 -9.32 6.02 18.50
C LEU A 72 -10.76 5.53 18.67
N SER A 73 -11.08 4.36 18.13
CA SER A 73 -12.40 3.76 18.28
C SER A 73 -12.66 3.38 19.74
N THR A 74 -13.79 3.87 20.25
CA THR A 74 -14.29 3.65 21.62
C THR A 74 -15.14 2.38 21.77
N GLU A 75 -15.16 1.52 20.74
CA GLU A 75 -15.90 0.25 20.79
C GLU A 75 -15.26 -0.73 21.79
N PRO A 76 -16.04 -1.38 22.67
CA PRO A 76 -15.49 -2.22 23.73
C PRO A 76 -14.77 -3.47 23.20
N ASN A 77 -15.30 -4.07 22.14
CA ASN A 77 -14.74 -5.27 21.49
C ASN A 77 -13.92 -4.90 20.23
N ARG A 78 -13.12 -3.82 20.31
CA ARG A 78 -12.40 -3.25 19.17
C ARG A 78 -11.42 -4.26 18.55
N CYS A 79 -10.61 -4.91 19.38
CA CYS A 79 -9.54 -5.80 18.93
C CYS A 79 -10.09 -7.15 18.41
N GLU A 80 -11.20 -7.61 18.98
CA GLU A 80 -11.88 -8.86 18.66
C GLU A 80 -12.48 -8.84 17.24
N ARG A 81 -12.74 -7.65 16.70
CA ARG A 81 -13.18 -7.49 15.29
C ARG A 81 -12.15 -8.01 14.29
N ALA A 82 -10.86 -8.14 14.65
CA ALA A 82 -9.85 -8.79 13.80
C ALA A 82 -10.19 -10.25 13.47
N PHE A 83 -10.81 -10.99 14.41
CA PHE A 83 -11.19 -12.40 14.20
C PHE A 83 -12.36 -12.57 13.25
N VAL A 84 -13.18 -11.53 13.06
CA VAL A 84 -14.21 -11.46 12.01
C VAL A 84 -13.58 -10.99 10.70
N GLY A 85 -12.68 -10.02 10.79
CA GLY A 85 -12.14 -9.27 9.66
C GLY A 85 -13.13 -8.21 9.16
N ASN A 86 -12.68 -7.41 8.18
CA ASN A 86 -13.61 -6.73 7.30
C ASN A 86 -13.88 -7.59 6.07
N THR A 87 -15.06 -7.47 5.48
CA THR A 87 -15.36 -8.15 4.22
C THR A 87 -15.23 -7.17 3.08
N ILE A 88 -14.08 -7.24 2.40
CA ILE A 88 -13.77 -6.42 1.23
C ILE A 88 -14.73 -6.65 0.04
N CYS A 89 -15.57 -7.70 0.11
CA CYS A 89 -16.51 -8.12 -0.94
C CYS A 89 -17.97 -8.34 -0.47
N GLN A 90 -18.41 -7.90 0.71
CA GLN A 90 -19.87 -7.91 0.98
C GLN A 90 -20.56 -6.80 0.18
N ALA A 91 -21.42 -7.20 -0.76
CA ALA A 91 -22.12 -6.31 -1.71
C ALA A 91 -22.97 -5.20 -1.05
N ASN A 92 -23.22 -5.29 0.26
CA ASN A 92 -23.98 -4.30 1.02
C ASN A 92 -23.12 -3.12 1.53
N GLY A 93 -21.79 -3.18 1.43
CA GLY A 93 -20.90 -2.05 1.73
C GLY A 93 -20.88 -1.57 3.19
N VAL A 94 -21.50 -2.28 4.13
CA VAL A 94 -21.71 -1.81 5.52
C VAL A 94 -20.46 -1.99 6.40
N TYR A 95 -19.41 -1.23 6.08
CA TYR A 95 -18.35 -0.88 7.03
C TYR A 95 -18.26 0.65 7.16
N ASN A 96 -19.29 1.24 7.77
CA ASN A 96 -19.36 2.68 8.06
C ASN A 96 -18.28 3.18 9.04
N LYS A 97 -17.44 2.28 9.57
CA LYS A 97 -16.29 2.59 10.43
C LYS A 97 -15.07 1.78 9.99
N PRO A 98 -13.87 2.37 9.98
CA PRO A 98 -12.64 1.62 9.72
C PRO A 98 -12.45 0.50 10.75
N LEU A 99 -11.70 -0.53 10.35
CA LEU A 99 -11.27 -1.57 11.29
C LEU A 99 -10.08 -1.02 12.08
N ASP A 100 -10.35 -0.50 13.27
CA ASP A 100 -9.34 0.06 14.16
C ASP A 100 -8.80 -1.04 15.08
N LEU A 101 -7.53 -1.42 14.91
CA LEU A 101 -6.80 -2.42 15.69
C LEU A 101 -5.60 -1.79 16.41
N ARG A 102 -5.53 -0.45 16.51
CA ARG A 102 -4.41 0.25 17.14
C ARG A 102 -4.23 -0.18 18.61
N PHE A 103 -2.98 -0.36 18.99
CA PHE A 103 -2.54 -0.80 20.33
C PHE A 103 -3.13 -2.15 20.78
N CYS A 104 -3.68 -2.96 19.86
CA CYS A 104 -4.22 -4.27 20.18
C CYS A 104 -3.09 -5.30 20.38
N ASN A 105 -3.30 -6.24 21.31
CA ASN A 105 -2.30 -7.24 21.67
C ASN A 105 -2.78 -8.66 21.34
N TYR A 106 -2.14 -9.27 20.34
CA TYR A 106 -2.39 -10.63 19.87
C TYR A 106 -1.20 -11.58 20.15
N THR A 107 -0.38 -11.31 21.19
CA THR A 107 0.69 -12.26 21.59
C THR A 107 0.15 -13.58 22.14
N ASN A 108 -1.15 -13.67 22.44
CA ASN A 108 -1.80 -14.87 22.90
C ASN A 108 -2.01 -15.88 21.76
N LYS A 109 -1.49 -17.11 21.91
CA LYS A 109 -1.57 -18.23 20.94
C LYS A 109 -2.97 -18.69 20.50
N LYS A 110 -4.04 -18.08 21.04
CA LYS A 110 -5.43 -18.29 20.59
C LYS A 110 -5.83 -17.38 19.42
N SER A 111 -4.98 -16.43 19.04
CA SER A 111 -5.25 -15.44 18.00
C SER A 111 -5.00 -16.01 16.60
N ASN A 112 -5.91 -16.86 16.12
CA ASN A 112 -5.89 -17.30 14.73
C ASN A 112 -6.53 -16.23 13.84
N LEU A 113 -5.69 -15.54 13.06
CA LEU A 113 -6.08 -14.53 12.07
C LEU A 113 -5.83 -15.03 10.63
N LYS A 114 -5.63 -16.35 10.45
CA LYS A 114 -5.35 -16.97 9.17
C LYS A 114 -6.49 -16.72 8.18
N GLY A 115 -6.14 -16.27 6.98
CA GLY A 115 -7.09 -15.96 5.91
C GLY A 115 -8.03 -14.80 6.21
N LYS A 116 -7.83 -14.04 7.30
CA LYS A 116 -8.69 -12.90 7.63
C LYS A 116 -8.35 -11.70 6.75
N SER A 117 -9.39 -11.04 6.25
CA SER A 117 -9.24 -9.74 5.61
C SER A 117 -9.28 -8.65 6.68
N VAL A 118 -8.21 -7.86 6.73
CA VAL A 118 -8.02 -6.69 7.62
C VAL A 118 -7.49 -5.52 6.79
N ALA A 119 -7.96 -5.41 5.54
CA ALA A 119 -7.50 -4.41 4.59
C ALA A 119 -7.91 -3.00 5.02
N ALA A 120 -7.09 -1.99 4.75
CA ALA A 120 -7.32 -0.62 5.24
C ALA A 120 -7.59 -0.51 6.76
N ALA A 121 -7.15 -1.50 7.55
CA ALA A 121 -7.21 -1.43 9.01
C ALA A 121 -6.15 -0.47 9.56
N LEU A 122 -6.45 0.14 10.70
CA LEU A 122 -5.49 0.94 11.47
C LEU A 122 -4.84 0.02 12.51
N MET A 123 -3.58 -0.35 12.31
CA MET A 123 -2.87 -1.37 13.08
C MET A 123 -1.63 -0.78 13.80
N SER A 124 -1.60 0.54 14.01
CA SER A 124 -0.46 1.22 14.65
C SER A 124 -0.14 0.64 16.03
N ASP A 125 1.13 0.38 16.27
CA ASP A 125 1.67 -0.15 17.54
C ASP A 125 0.96 -1.44 18.03
N ALA A 126 0.35 -2.20 17.11
CA ALA A 126 -0.33 -3.45 17.42
C ALA A 126 0.63 -4.65 17.33
N LYS A 127 0.48 -5.61 18.24
CA LYS A 127 1.38 -6.75 18.38
C LYS A 127 0.76 -8.03 17.87
N PHE A 128 1.33 -8.62 16.81
CA PHE A 128 0.87 -9.88 16.20
C PHE A 128 1.86 -11.03 16.42
N ASP A 129 2.76 -10.93 17.41
CA ASP A 129 3.85 -11.89 17.65
C ASP A 129 3.38 -13.32 17.99
N GLY A 130 2.15 -13.47 18.48
CA GLY A 130 1.52 -14.75 18.81
C GLY A 130 0.35 -15.12 17.90
N ALA A 131 0.13 -14.34 16.83
CA ALA A 131 -0.97 -14.51 15.90
C ALA A 131 -0.51 -15.18 14.61
N ASP A 132 -1.28 -16.15 14.13
CA ASP A 132 -1.12 -16.67 12.78
C ASP A 132 -1.83 -15.72 11.81
N MET A 133 -1.07 -14.89 11.09
CA MET A 133 -1.55 -14.00 10.03
C MET A 133 -1.29 -14.61 8.63
N SER A 134 -1.07 -15.92 8.52
CA SER A 134 -0.90 -16.57 7.22
C SER A 134 -2.12 -16.31 6.33
N GLU A 135 -1.92 -16.12 5.02
CA GLU A 135 -2.99 -15.86 4.04
C GLU A 135 -3.86 -14.61 4.35
N ALA A 136 -3.50 -13.77 5.34
CA ALA A 136 -4.27 -12.59 5.71
C ALA A 136 -4.17 -11.48 4.65
N VAL A 137 -5.23 -10.71 4.47
CA VAL A 137 -5.29 -9.61 3.49
C VAL A 137 -5.18 -8.26 4.21
N MET A 138 -4.00 -7.65 4.14
CA MET A 138 -3.65 -6.35 4.75
C MET A 138 -3.46 -5.24 3.70
N SER A 139 -3.98 -5.39 2.48
CA SER A 139 -3.89 -4.37 1.44
C SER A 139 -4.37 -3.01 1.96
N LYS A 140 -3.58 -1.94 1.74
CA LYS A 140 -3.81 -0.57 2.25
C LYS A 140 -3.88 -0.42 3.78
N ALA A 141 -3.52 -1.43 4.58
CA ALA A 141 -3.49 -1.30 6.04
C ALA A 141 -2.44 -0.27 6.49
N TYR A 142 -2.69 0.39 7.63
CA TYR A 142 -1.78 1.34 8.26
C TYR A 142 -1.17 0.69 9.51
N ALA A 143 -0.06 -0.03 9.34
CA ALA A 143 0.58 -0.88 10.35
C ALA A 143 1.93 -0.31 10.80
N VAL A 144 1.99 1.00 10.99
CA VAL A 144 3.18 1.71 11.47
C VAL A 144 3.53 1.27 12.90
N GLY A 145 4.77 0.88 13.17
CA GLY A 145 5.19 0.37 14.49
C GLY A 145 4.61 -0.99 14.89
N ALA A 146 3.91 -1.70 13.98
CA ALA A 146 3.34 -3.01 14.27
C ALA A 146 4.40 -4.13 14.24
N SER A 147 4.23 -5.16 15.06
CA SER A 147 5.13 -6.32 15.09
C SER A 147 4.47 -7.59 14.57
N PHE A 148 5.20 -8.40 13.80
CA PHE A 148 4.67 -9.60 13.14
C PHE A 148 5.65 -10.79 13.22
N LYS A 149 5.20 -11.97 13.69
CA LYS A 149 6.03 -13.19 13.68
C LYS A 149 5.63 -14.23 12.61
N VAL A 150 4.41 -14.20 12.05
CA VAL A 150 3.95 -15.18 11.03
C VAL A 150 3.15 -14.49 9.93
N LEU A 151 3.66 -14.44 8.69
CA LEU A 151 3.11 -13.70 7.55
C LEU A 151 2.99 -14.54 6.26
N SER A 152 3.12 -15.86 6.32
CA SER A 152 3.18 -16.73 5.13
C SER A 152 1.93 -16.64 4.22
N GLY A 153 2.11 -16.30 2.95
CA GLY A 153 1.02 -16.19 1.97
C GLY A 153 0.13 -14.94 2.11
N SER A 154 0.47 -14.00 3.00
CA SER A 154 -0.32 -12.79 3.24
C SER A 154 -0.06 -11.66 2.22
N THR A 155 -0.98 -10.70 2.13
CA THR A 155 -0.98 -9.65 1.09
C THR A 155 -0.90 -8.25 1.69
N PHE A 156 0.03 -7.41 1.19
CA PHE A 156 0.39 -6.10 1.76
C PHE A 156 0.31 -4.95 0.76
N ASP A 157 -0.47 -5.08 -0.32
CA ASP A 157 -0.46 -4.13 -1.43
C ASP A 157 -0.82 -2.71 -0.95
N ASN A 158 0.10 -1.75 -1.12
CA ASN A 158 -0.02 -0.37 -0.65
C ASN A 158 -0.20 -0.22 0.89
N ALA A 159 0.11 -1.25 1.68
CA ALA A 159 0.15 -1.14 3.13
C ALA A 159 1.28 -0.19 3.57
N GLN A 160 1.05 0.58 4.64
CA GLN A 160 2.07 1.39 5.31
C GLN A 160 2.68 0.56 6.44
N LEU A 161 3.96 0.23 6.30
CA LEU A 161 4.75 -0.63 7.18
C LEU A 161 6.01 0.11 7.68
N GLU A 162 5.89 1.44 7.86
CA GLU A 162 6.95 2.24 8.45
C GLU A 162 7.20 1.82 9.90
N ASP A 163 8.47 1.70 10.31
CA ASP A 163 8.87 1.24 11.66
C ASP A 163 8.24 -0.11 12.10
N ALA A 164 7.69 -0.91 11.17
CA ALA A 164 7.18 -2.25 11.45
C ALA A 164 8.34 -3.23 11.72
N VAL A 165 8.16 -4.11 12.70
CA VAL A 165 9.19 -5.04 13.21
C VAL A 165 8.98 -6.43 12.65
N PHE A 166 10.05 -7.00 12.06
CA PHE A 166 10.05 -8.30 11.38
C PHE A 166 11.07 -9.30 11.97
N GLU A 167 11.46 -9.11 13.22
CA GLU A 167 12.36 -10.01 13.94
C GLU A 167 11.80 -11.44 13.93
N ASP A 168 12.60 -12.45 13.57
CA ASP A 168 12.21 -13.86 13.40
C ASP A 168 10.93 -14.13 12.58
N THR A 169 10.48 -13.23 11.69
CA THR A 169 9.22 -13.44 10.98
C THR A 169 9.27 -14.65 10.04
N ILE A 170 8.32 -15.58 10.20
CA ILE A 170 8.06 -16.64 9.24
C ILE A 170 7.28 -16.04 8.05
N ILE A 171 7.97 -15.82 6.94
CA ILE A 171 7.42 -15.24 5.70
C ILE A 171 7.86 -16.04 4.48
N GLY A 172 6.96 -16.20 3.50
CA GLY A 172 7.23 -16.93 2.26
C GLY A 172 8.13 -16.16 1.31
N TYR A 173 8.95 -16.86 0.52
CA TYR A 173 9.85 -16.24 -0.47
C TYR A 173 9.14 -15.30 -1.47
N ILE A 174 7.93 -15.69 -1.91
CA ILE A 174 7.10 -14.88 -2.81
C ILE A 174 6.60 -13.61 -2.11
N ASP A 175 6.33 -13.67 -0.80
CA ASP A 175 5.78 -12.55 -0.03
C ASP A 175 6.88 -11.57 0.40
N LEU A 176 8.09 -12.08 0.68
CA LEU A 176 9.30 -11.27 0.82
C LEU A 176 9.53 -10.38 -0.41
N GLN A 177 9.44 -10.96 -1.62
CA GLN A 177 9.59 -10.18 -2.86
C GLN A 177 8.55 -9.05 -2.98
N LYS A 178 7.28 -9.29 -2.57
CA LYS A 178 6.25 -8.23 -2.51
C LYS A 178 6.67 -7.15 -1.51
N LEU A 179 7.08 -7.55 -0.29
CA LEU A 179 7.52 -6.61 0.75
C LEU A 179 8.68 -5.74 0.29
N PHE A 180 9.65 -6.29 -0.45
CA PHE A 180 10.80 -5.55 -0.96
C PHE A 180 10.39 -4.39 -1.89
N THR A 181 9.29 -4.56 -2.64
CA THR A 181 8.73 -3.50 -3.51
C THR A 181 7.87 -2.46 -2.79
N ASN A 182 7.48 -2.71 -1.53
CA ASN A 182 6.75 -1.74 -0.73
C ASN A 182 7.69 -0.59 -0.32
N THR A 183 7.36 0.66 -0.65
CA THR A 183 8.22 1.84 -0.41
C THR A 183 8.18 2.37 1.03
N SER A 184 7.18 2.01 1.83
CA SER A 184 7.03 2.52 3.21
C SER A 184 8.00 1.90 4.22
N ILE A 185 8.59 0.74 3.90
CA ILE A 185 9.55 0.06 4.77
C ILE A 185 10.91 0.78 4.71
N ARG A 186 11.40 1.17 5.89
CA ARG A 186 12.67 1.87 6.10
C ARG A 186 13.87 0.96 5.86
N ALA A 187 15.06 1.55 5.71
CA ALA A 187 16.29 0.82 5.44
C ALA A 187 16.60 -0.27 6.48
N GLU A 188 16.31 -0.02 7.77
CA GLU A 188 16.57 -0.97 8.86
C GLU A 188 15.70 -2.23 8.75
N GLY A 189 14.37 -2.09 8.65
CA GLY A 189 13.46 -3.23 8.45
C GLY A 189 13.71 -3.98 7.13
N ARG A 190 14.20 -3.29 6.08
CA ARG A 190 14.67 -3.96 4.86
C ARG A 190 15.87 -4.87 5.11
N VAL A 191 16.85 -4.43 5.90
CA VAL A 191 18.03 -5.23 6.24
C VAL A 191 17.64 -6.43 7.11
N GLU A 192 16.72 -6.24 8.07
CA GLU A 192 16.15 -7.33 8.89
C GLU A 192 15.48 -8.42 8.02
N LEU A 193 14.69 -8.00 7.03
CA LEU A 193 14.05 -8.88 6.04
C LEU A 193 15.01 -9.48 5.00
N GLY A 194 16.31 -9.16 5.06
CA GLY A 194 17.32 -9.65 4.12
C GLY A 194 17.22 -9.07 2.71
N CYS A 195 16.65 -7.87 2.54
CA CYS A 195 16.74 -7.14 1.27
C CYS A 195 18.21 -6.91 0.92
N ARG A 196 18.61 -7.25 -0.31
CA ARG A 196 19.94 -6.99 -0.88
C ARG A 196 19.79 -6.36 -2.25
#